data_AF-A0A7R7XXX8-F1
#
_entry.id   AF-A0A7R7XXX8-F1
#
_cell.length_a   1.000
_cell.length_b   1.000
_cell.length_c   1.000
_cell.angle_alpha   90.00
_cell.angle_beta   90.00
_cell.angle_gamma   90.00
#
_symmetry.space_group_name_H-M   'P 1'
#
loop_
_entity.id
_entity.type
_entity.pdbx_description
1 polymer ?
#
loop_
_entity_poly.entity_id
_entity_poly.type
_entity_poly.pdbx_seq_one_letter_code
_entity_poly.pdbx_strand_id
1 'polypeptide(L)'
;MHSSHSTFKFESRSDGLYIGAGIAGLTLAQALRRHRVPCTVFERDECPEARNQGWGVSIHSTLTTWEAHLLPEIYDRVCEAQVNPAVGRDEIRGVPWVNGATGKVEQSVPESKRLRLRRDGIRKALMEGLDIQWGKRLINIEKFEGGIQAQFKDGSTIVGNVLVGADGPTSIIRKFLAPTTYELHRLPINAVGCAMTMSEEQVNYFKDHVDPLYFMGTHPETDTFIFWSLLDTPTSPGKPYRAQVYFSWMASDADEDLFKQPLLDVFKQKGRPFFPRMRDMVDSLPDDTVVTKVNLVDWPSVEWDNWNGTCTLIGDAAHCMVIYRGEGVNHAIVDACQLADTIKSAADGHISINDAVKEYEEQMRPRAREAVETSRQAGHDGHCYAKVDKEGSFALLGEKPV
;
A
#
# COMPACT_ATOMS: atom_id res chain seq x y z
N MET A 1 -28.56 -46.31 13.62
CA MET A 1 -27.51 -45.33 13.29
C MET A 1 -28.20 -43.98 13.13
N HIS A 2 -28.14 -43.14 14.17
CA HIS A 2 -28.67 -41.78 14.11
C HIS A 2 -27.66 -40.88 13.41
N SER A 3 -28.07 -40.35 12.25
CA SER A 3 -27.39 -39.24 11.58
C SER A 3 -27.70 -37.97 12.38
N SER A 4 -26.71 -37.48 13.13
CA SER A 4 -26.78 -36.17 13.77
C SER A 4 -26.54 -35.09 12.72
N HIS A 5 -27.61 -34.55 12.15
CA HIS A 5 -27.55 -33.28 11.45
C HIS A 5 -27.31 -32.19 12.49
N SER A 6 -26.03 -31.81 12.68
CA SER A 6 -25.65 -30.62 13.43
C SER A 6 -26.23 -29.40 12.69
N THR A 7 -27.33 -28.86 13.20
CA THR A 7 -27.85 -27.56 12.80
C THR A 7 -26.98 -26.51 13.46
N PHE A 8 -25.90 -26.10 12.78
CA PHE A 8 -25.11 -24.95 13.19
C PHE A 8 -26.02 -23.72 13.20
N LYS A 9 -26.28 -23.16 14.38
CA LYS A 9 -26.95 -21.87 14.51
C LYS A 9 -25.94 -20.78 14.13
N PHE A 10 -26.08 -20.23 12.93
CA PHE A 10 -25.31 -19.06 12.50
C PHE A 10 -25.83 -17.81 13.21
N GLU A 11 -24.95 -16.99 13.77
CA GLU A 11 -25.33 -15.78 14.50
C GLU A 11 -25.85 -14.66 13.57
N SER A 12 -25.39 -14.62 12.31
CA SER A 12 -25.85 -13.66 11.30
C SER A 12 -25.46 -14.08 9.87
N ARG A 13 -26.23 -13.64 8.88
CA ARG A 13 -25.98 -13.86 7.44
C ARG A 13 -25.76 -12.51 6.75
N SER A 14 -24.70 -12.42 5.94
CA SER A 14 -24.39 -11.27 5.07
C SER A 14 -24.36 -11.72 3.60
N ASP A 15 -24.61 -10.81 2.66
CA ASP A 15 -24.47 -11.11 1.23
C ASP A 15 -22.99 -11.30 0.83
N GLY A 16 -22.08 -10.58 1.50
CA GLY A 16 -20.62 -10.72 1.35
C GLY A 16 -19.86 -10.38 2.63
N LEU A 17 -18.66 -10.97 2.78
CA LEU A 17 -17.76 -10.78 3.92
C LEU A 17 -16.48 -10.08 3.46
N TYR A 18 -16.34 -8.80 3.79
CA TYR A 18 -15.20 -7.99 3.34
C TYR A 18 -14.23 -7.79 4.50
N ILE A 19 -13.06 -8.43 4.43
CA ILE A 19 -12.14 -8.54 5.58
C ILE A 19 -10.99 -7.54 5.43
N GLY A 20 -10.98 -6.50 6.25
CA GLY A 20 -9.93 -5.48 6.34
C GLY A 20 -10.40 -4.09 5.90
N ALA A 21 -10.32 -3.12 6.81
CA ALA A 21 -10.62 -1.70 6.58
C ALA A 21 -9.36 -0.89 6.21
N GLY A 22 -8.48 -1.48 5.39
CA GLY A 22 -7.39 -0.77 4.72
C GLY A 22 -7.89 0.03 3.51
N ILE A 23 -6.99 0.73 2.79
CA ILE A 23 -7.36 1.51 1.61
C ILE A 23 -8.08 0.64 0.57
N ALA A 24 -7.61 -0.58 0.31
CA ALA A 24 -8.23 -1.51 -0.63
C ALA A 24 -9.69 -1.84 -0.25
N GLY A 25 -9.89 -2.36 0.97
CA GLY A 25 -11.22 -2.77 1.43
C GLY A 25 -12.20 -1.61 1.59
N LEU A 26 -11.72 -0.45 2.05
CA LEU A 26 -12.56 0.76 2.16
C LEU A 26 -12.93 1.34 0.79
N THR A 27 -12.01 1.33 -0.18
CA THR A 27 -12.33 1.71 -1.57
C THR A 27 -13.38 0.77 -2.17
N LEU A 28 -13.23 -0.55 -1.97
CA LEU A 28 -14.21 -1.53 -2.44
C LEU A 28 -15.58 -1.27 -1.82
N ALA A 29 -15.63 -1.07 -0.50
CA ALA A 29 -16.88 -0.78 0.20
C ALA A 29 -17.56 0.52 -0.27
N GLN A 30 -16.79 1.59 -0.54
CA GLN A 30 -17.36 2.82 -1.12
C GLN A 30 -17.85 2.61 -2.56
N ALA A 31 -17.13 1.85 -3.38
CA ALA A 31 -17.54 1.53 -4.74
C ALA A 31 -18.84 0.70 -4.76
N LEU A 32 -18.94 -0.31 -3.89
CA LEU A 32 -20.17 -1.09 -3.69
C LEU A 32 -21.33 -0.21 -3.20
N ARG A 33 -21.06 0.71 -2.26
CA ARG A 33 -22.05 1.68 -1.78
C ARG A 33 -22.55 2.58 -2.91
N ARG A 34 -21.67 3.09 -3.77
CA ARG A 34 -22.06 3.87 -4.97
C ARG A 34 -22.96 3.04 -5.89
N HIS A 35 -22.69 1.75 -6.02
CA HIS A 35 -23.50 0.78 -6.76
C HIS A 35 -24.76 0.31 -6.03
N ARG A 36 -25.01 0.77 -4.79
CA ARG A 36 -26.11 0.37 -3.90
C ARG A 36 -26.11 -1.13 -3.55
N VAL A 37 -24.93 -1.76 -3.57
CA VAL A 37 -24.74 -3.13 -3.08
C VAL A 37 -24.44 -3.10 -1.58
N PRO A 38 -25.22 -3.80 -0.73
CA PRO A 38 -24.94 -3.89 0.70
C PRO A 38 -23.55 -4.47 0.97
N CYS A 39 -22.81 -3.83 1.87
CA CYS A 39 -21.45 -4.22 2.21
C CYS A 39 -21.17 -3.91 3.69
N THR A 40 -20.68 -4.92 4.42
CA THR A 40 -20.17 -4.78 5.78
C THR A 40 -18.69 -5.14 5.79
N VAL A 41 -17.85 -4.24 6.31
CA VAL A 41 -16.42 -4.45 6.43
C VAL A 41 -16.07 -4.94 7.84
N PHE A 42 -15.28 -5.99 7.95
CA PHE A 42 -14.80 -6.53 9.22
C PHE A 42 -13.34 -6.17 9.42
N GLU A 43 -13.01 -5.46 10.50
CA GLU A 43 -11.65 -4.98 10.78
C GLU A 43 -11.16 -5.48 12.14
N ARG A 44 -9.89 -5.91 12.17
CA ARG A 44 -9.24 -6.47 13.36
C ARG A 44 -8.86 -5.42 14.41
N ASP A 45 -8.73 -4.16 14.02
CA ASP A 45 -8.50 -3.04 14.94
C ASP A 45 -9.72 -2.81 15.83
N GLU A 46 -9.51 -2.38 17.06
CA GLU A 46 -10.59 -2.13 18.03
C GLU A 46 -11.36 -0.84 17.70
N CYS A 47 -10.72 0.12 17.05
CA CYS A 47 -11.29 1.39 16.64
C CYS A 47 -10.49 2.01 15.48
N PRO A 48 -11.00 3.06 14.81
CA PRO A 48 -10.31 3.73 13.71
C PRO A 48 -8.91 4.26 14.07
N GLU A 49 -8.70 4.66 15.32
CA GLU A 49 -7.47 5.27 15.82
C GLU A 49 -6.46 4.26 16.40
N ALA A 50 -6.80 2.96 16.47
CA ALA A 50 -6.00 1.95 17.19
C ALA A 50 -4.57 1.76 16.64
N ARG A 51 -4.31 2.13 15.38
CA ARG A 51 -2.99 2.05 14.76
C ARG A 51 -2.57 3.40 14.21
N ASN A 52 -1.28 3.73 14.40
CA ASN A 52 -0.66 4.82 13.66
C ASN A 52 -0.58 4.43 12.18
N GLN A 53 -1.21 5.22 11.30
CA GLN A 53 -1.52 4.81 9.93
C GLN A 53 -0.33 4.89 8.96
N GLY A 54 0.87 5.17 9.48
CA GLY A 54 2.13 5.06 8.74
C GLY A 54 2.36 6.22 7.79
N TRP A 55 2.95 5.88 6.64
CA TRP A 55 3.58 6.82 5.71
C TRP A 55 2.60 7.41 4.69
N GLY A 56 2.96 8.56 4.09
CA GLY A 56 2.21 9.18 3.01
C GLY A 56 2.16 8.31 1.75
N VAL A 57 1.12 8.49 0.95
CA VAL A 57 0.81 7.63 -0.20
C VAL A 57 0.67 8.49 -1.46
N SER A 58 1.23 8.02 -2.57
CA SER A 58 1.08 8.68 -3.87
C SER A 58 0.11 7.90 -4.75
N ILE A 59 -0.95 8.56 -5.22
CA ILE A 59 -1.92 8.00 -6.18
C ILE A 59 -1.68 8.69 -7.53
N HIS A 60 -1.57 7.92 -8.60
CA HIS A 60 -1.22 8.44 -9.93
C HIS A 60 -2.12 7.86 -11.02
N SER A 61 -1.72 6.77 -11.68
CA SER A 61 -2.41 6.13 -12.81
C SER A 61 -3.88 5.78 -12.55
N THR A 62 -4.28 5.72 -11.28
CA THR A 62 -5.59 5.25 -10.85
C THR A 62 -6.55 6.35 -10.43
N LEU A 63 -6.15 7.62 -10.50
CA LEU A 63 -6.96 8.76 -10.05
C LEU A 63 -8.33 8.80 -10.75
N THR A 64 -8.37 8.68 -12.07
CA THR A 64 -9.60 8.71 -12.86
C THR A 64 -10.52 7.54 -12.52
N THR A 65 -9.94 6.34 -12.42
CA THR A 65 -10.70 5.14 -12.03
C THR A 65 -11.27 5.30 -10.62
N TRP A 66 -10.49 5.83 -9.68
CA TRP A 66 -10.95 6.02 -8.31
C TRP A 66 -12.09 7.03 -8.21
N GLU A 67 -11.95 8.18 -8.88
CA GLU A 67 -13.01 9.20 -9.00
C GLU A 67 -14.30 8.63 -9.59
N ALA A 68 -14.17 7.79 -10.64
CA ALA A 68 -15.30 7.14 -11.29
C ALA A 68 -16.02 6.08 -10.42
N HIS A 69 -15.47 5.68 -9.27
CA HIS A 69 -16.04 4.66 -8.39
C HIS A 69 -16.43 5.17 -7.00
N LEU A 70 -15.99 6.35 -6.59
CA LEU A 70 -16.41 6.94 -5.32
C LEU A 70 -17.60 7.89 -5.50
N LEU A 71 -18.39 8.12 -4.45
CA LEU A 71 -19.32 9.25 -4.45
C LEU A 71 -18.53 10.57 -4.53
N PRO A 72 -18.99 11.59 -5.27
CA PRO A 72 -18.25 12.85 -5.46
C PRO A 72 -17.76 13.47 -4.14
N GLU A 73 -18.63 13.52 -3.13
CA GLU A 73 -18.30 14.07 -1.81
C GLU A 73 -17.24 13.27 -1.05
N ILE A 74 -17.14 11.96 -1.30
CA ILE A 74 -16.09 11.11 -0.71
C ILE A 74 -14.78 11.34 -1.44
N TYR A 75 -14.79 11.43 -2.78
CA TYR A 75 -13.60 11.74 -3.56
C TYR A 75 -13.03 13.12 -3.20
N ASP A 76 -13.89 14.11 -3.00
CA ASP A 76 -13.48 15.45 -2.53
C ASP A 76 -12.75 15.39 -1.19
N ARG A 77 -13.29 14.64 -0.21
CA ARG A 77 -12.65 14.44 1.10
C ARG A 77 -11.35 13.67 1.02
N VAL A 78 -11.25 12.70 0.11
CA VAL A 78 -9.97 12.01 -0.18
C VAL A 78 -8.94 13.01 -0.70
N CYS A 79 -9.32 13.91 -1.61
CA CYS A 79 -8.42 14.94 -2.13
C CYS A 79 -8.00 15.97 -1.05
N GLU A 80 -8.85 16.26 -0.07
CA GLU A 80 -8.50 17.10 1.09
C GLU A 80 -7.42 16.48 1.99
N ALA A 81 -7.16 15.18 1.86
CA ALA A 81 -6.08 14.49 2.57
C ALA A 81 -4.68 14.82 2.00
N GLN A 82 -4.56 15.72 1.03
CA GLN A 82 -3.28 16.16 0.48
C GLN A 82 -2.27 16.54 1.57
N VAL A 83 -1.05 16.00 1.43
CA VAL A 83 0.09 16.31 2.30
C VAL A 83 0.43 17.79 2.23
N ASN A 84 0.38 18.37 1.03
CA ASN A 84 0.57 19.79 0.81
C ASN A 84 -0.61 20.33 -0.02
N PRO A 85 -1.58 21.01 0.63
CA PRO A 85 -2.74 21.58 -0.08
C PRO A 85 -2.36 22.62 -1.15
N ALA A 86 -1.22 23.31 -1.00
CA ALA A 86 -0.80 24.37 -1.92
C ALA A 86 -0.38 23.84 -3.31
N VAL A 87 -0.09 22.54 -3.41
CA VAL A 87 0.20 21.89 -4.69
C VAL A 87 -1.06 21.73 -5.55
N GLY A 88 -2.24 21.64 -4.94
CA GLY A 88 -3.50 21.45 -5.66
C GLY A 88 -3.73 20.04 -6.21
N ARG A 89 -4.90 19.84 -6.83
CA ARG A 89 -5.41 18.53 -7.29
C ARG A 89 -5.02 18.17 -8.73
N ASP A 90 -4.65 19.17 -9.52
CA ASP A 90 -4.37 19.07 -10.96
C ASP A 90 -2.88 19.10 -11.28
N GLU A 91 -2.04 18.80 -10.28
CA GLU A 91 -0.60 18.74 -10.48
C GLU A 91 -0.22 17.60 -11.43
N ILE A 92 0.56 17.94 -12.45
CA ILE A 92 1.23 17.00 -13.35
C ILE A 92 2.74 17.21 -13.15
N ARG A 93 3.43 16.19 -12.63
CA ARG A 93 4.88 16.23 -12.40
C ARG A 93 5.50 14.85 -12.51
N GLY A 94 6.77 14.83 -12.91
CA GLY A 94 7.63 13.65 -12.80
C GLY A 94 8.06 13.39 -11.37
N VAL A 95 8.73 12.26 -11.14
CA VAL A 95 9.39 11.97 -9.86
C VAL A 95 10.90 12.11 -10.07
N PRO A 96 11.55 13.13 -9.50
CA PRO A 96 12.98 13.32 -9.70
C PRO A 96 13.80 12.17 -9.13
N TRP A 97 14.83 11.80 -9.89
CA TRP A 97 15.90 10.94 -9.45
C TRP A 97 17.17 11.78 -9.20
N VAL A 98 17.60 11.77 -7.95
CA VAL A 98 18.68 12.61 -7.44
C VAL A 98 19.97 11.80 -7.35
N ASN A 99 21.08 12.39 -7.79
CA ASN A 99 22.42 11.92 -7.48
C ASN A 99 22.66 12.03 -5.98
N GLY A 100 22.83 10.90 -5.30
CA GLY A 100 22.96 10.87 -3.86
C GLY A 100 24.16 11.66 -3.33
N ALA A 101 25.24 11.80 -4.09
CA ALA A 101 26.43 12.55 -3.67
C ALA A 101 26.28 14.06 -3.86
N THR A 102 25.67 14.50 -4.96
CA THR A 102 25.62 15.94 -5.33
C THR A 102 24.29 16.62 -5.01
N GLY A 103 23.21 15.86 -4.84
CA GLY A 103 21.87 16.39 -4.64
C GLY A 103 21.22 16.94 -5.92
N LYS A 104 21.86 16.79 -7.08
CA LYS A 104 21.32 17.22 -8.37
C LYS A 104 20.35 16.20 -8.94
N VAL A 105 19.28 16.68 -9.57
CA VAL A 105 18.39 15.85 -10.37
C VAL A 105 19.10 15.48 -11.67
N GLU A 106 19.24 14.19 -11.93
CA GLU A 106 19.88 13.68 -13.15
C GLU A 106 18.87 13.02 -14.09
N GLN A 107 17.78 12.47 -13.53
CA GLN A 107 16.72 11.80 -14.27
C GLN A 107 15.37 12.05 -13.60
N SER A 108 14.29 11.60 -14.23
CA SER A 108 12.95 11.66 -13.64
C SER A 108 12.09 10.53 -14.18
N VAL A 109 11.22 9.99 -13.32
CA VAL A 109 10.04 9.24 -13.78
C VAL A 109 9.17 10.19 -14.62
N PRO A 110 8.56 9.72 -15.73
CA PRO A 110 7.69 10.52 -16.58
C PRO A 110 6.58 11.24 -15.81
N GLU A 111 6.19 12.40 -16.33
CA GLU A 111 5.16 13.20 -15.70
C GLU A 111 3.80 12.49 -15.73
N SER A 112 3.11 12.53 -14.60
CA SER A 112 1.73 12.05 -14.50
C SER A 112 0.95 12.95 -13.55
N LYS A 113 -0.37 12.96 -13.71
CA LYS A 113 -1.25 13.52 -12.68
C LYS A 113 -1.06 12.69 -11.42
N ARG A 114 -0.77 13.33 -10.29
CA ARG A 114 -0.55 12.63 -9.02
C ARG A 114 -1.10 13.39 -7.83
N LEU A 115 -1.52 12.65 -6.82
CA LEU A 115 -1.85 13.18 -5.50
C LEU A 115 -0.96 12.54 -4.45
N ARG A 116 -0.29 13.36 -3.63
CA ARG A 116 0.38 12.90 -2.42
C ARG A 116 -0.53 13.12 -1.23
N LEU A 117 -1.02 12.03 -0.65
CA LEU A 117 -2.07 12.03 0.35
C LEU A 117 -1.58 11.44 1.68
N ARG A 118 -2.08 11.99 2.79
CA ARG A 118 -1.91 11.42 4.13
C ARG A 118 -2.78 10.17 4.25
N ARG A 119 -2.19 9.05 4.66
CA ARG A 119 -2.87 7.75 4.72
C ARG A 119 -4.03 7.69 5.71
N ASP A 120 -3.87 8.33 6.86
CA ASP A 120 -4.93 8.55 7.85
C ASP A 120 -6.08 9.39 7.28
N GLY A 121 -5.77 10.46 6.54
CA GLY A 121 -6.76 11.29 5.86
C GLY A 121 -7.58 10.51 4.82
N ILE A 122 -6.92 9.70 3.99
CA ILE A 122 -7.59 8.80 3.03
C ILE A 122 -8.53 7.84 3.77
N ARG A 123 -8.02 7.13 4.79
CA ARG A 123 -8.84 6.17 5.55
C ARG A 123 -10.04 6.88 6.18
N LYS A 124 -9.83 8.05 6.80
CA LYS A 124 -10.91 8.85 7.42
C LYS A 124 -12.00 9.20 6.42
N ALA A 125 -11.64 9.66 5.22
CA ALA A 125 -12.59 9.96 4.16
C ALA A 125 -13.34 8.71 3.70
N LEU A 126 -12.62 7.61 3.42
CA LEU A 126 -13.24 6.39 2.91
C LEU A 126 -14.09 5.65 3.95
N MET A 127 -13.89 5.82 5.26
CA MET A 127 -14.73 5.20 6.29
C MET A 127 -16.12 5.82 6.39
N GLU A 128 -16.32 7.01 5.84
CA GLU A 128 -17.55 7.76 6.03
C GLU A 128 -18.77 7.06 5.43
N GLY A 129 -19.78 6.84 6.28
CA GLY A 129 -21.06 6.26 5.88
C GLY A 129 -20.98 4.78 5.51
N LEU A 130 -19.89 4.08 5.86
CA LEU A 130 -19.76 2.63 5.73
C LEU A 130 -20.16 1.91 7.03
N ASP A 131 -20.68 0.70 6.89
CA ASP A 131 -20.86 -0.24 8.00
C ASP A 131 -19.54 -1.00 8.23
N ILE A 132 -18.87 -0.70 9.34
CA ILE A 132 -17.60 -1.30 9.72
C ILE A 132 -17.73 -1.92 11.11
N GLN A 133 -17.45 -3.21 11.19
CA GLN A 133 -17.45 -4.00 12.40
C GLN A 133 -16.00 -4.15 12.91
N TRP A 134 -15.68 -3.39 13.95
CA TRP A 134 -14.36 -3.35 14.59
C TRP A 134 -14.15 -4.50 15.58
N GLY A 135 -12.90 -4.78 15.94
CA GLY A 135 -12.50 -5.88 16.84
C GLY A 135 -12.64 -7.27 16.20
N LYS A 136 -12.97 -7.34 14.91
CA LYS A 136 -13.27 -8.57 14.16
C LYS A 136 -12.00 -9.13 13.52
N ARG A 137 -11.12 -9.69 14.35
CA ARG A 137 -9.94 -10.42 13.87
C ARG A 137 -10.33 -11.81 13.36
N LEU A 138 -10.31 -12.00 12.05
CA LEU A 138 -10.51 -13.30 11.41
C LEU A 138 -9.44 -14.31 11.86
N ILE A 139 -9.87 -15.52 12.22
CA ILE A 139 -8.97 -16.62 12.64
C ILE A 139 -9.16 -17.89 11.82
N ASN A 140 -10.32 -18.10 11.19
CA ASN A 140 -10.59 -19.28 10.39
C ASN A 140 -11.67 -19.00 9.33
N ILE A 141 -11.58 -19.70 8.20
CA ILE A 141 -12.61 -19.70 7.15
C ILE A 141 -12.91 -21.13 6.70
N GLU A 142 -14.19 -21.43 6.48
CA GLU A 142 -14.66 -22.75 6.08
C GLU A 142 -15.71 -22.64 4.98
N LYS A 143 -15.55 -23.44 3.91
CA LYS A 143 -16.56 -23.58 2.87
C LYS A 143 -17.68 -24.52 3.33
N PHE A 144 -18.91 -24.21 2.96
CA PHE A 144 -20.05 -25.12 3.14
C PHE A 144 -20.99 -25.03 1.93
N GLU A 145 -22.01 -25.90 1.89
CA GLU A 145 -22.99 -25.88 0.81
C GLU A 145 -23.77 -24.55 0.80
N GLY A 146 -23.53 -23.72 -0.21
CA GLY A 146 -24.22 -22.44 -0.38
C GLY A 146 -23.50 -21.21 0.19
N GLY A 147 -22.23 -21.32 0.63
CA GLY A 147 -21.46 -20.14 1.02
C GLY A 147 -20.14 -20.42 1.75
N ILE A 148 -19.71 -19.41 2.48
CA ILE A 148 -18.48 -19.41 3.27
C ILE A 148 -18.75 -18.86 4.67
N GLN A 149 -18.11 -19.47 5.65
CA GLN A 149 -18.17 -19.10 7.05
C GLN A 149 -16.84 -18.46 7.47
N ALA A 150 -16.91 -17.35 8.20
CA ALA A 150 -15.80 -16.68 8.84
C ALA A 150 -15.93 -16.76 10.37
N GLN A 151 -14.87 -17.19 11.05
CA GLN A 151 -14.79 -17.23 12.51
C GLN A 151 -13.81 -16.17 13.00
N PHE A 152 -14.23 -15.41 14.02
CA PHE A 152 -13.45 -14.31 14.56
C PHE A 152 -12.93 -14.62 15.97
N LYS A 153 -11.86 -13.93 16.38
CA LYS A 153 -11.19 -14.14 17.67
C LYS A 153 -12.10 -13.89 18.88
N ASP A 154 -13.13 -13.06 18.74
CA ASP A 154 -14.13 -12.79 19.78
C ASP A 154 -15.14 -13.93 19.98
N GLY A 155 -15.02 -15.02 19.21
CA GLY A 155 -15.89 -16.18 19.24
C GLY A 155 -17.06 -16.08 18.26
N SER A 156 -17.30 -14.92 17.66
CA SER A 156 -18.40 -14.74 16.72
C SER A 156 -18.16 -15.45 15.40
N THR A 157 -19.26 -15.86 14.76
CA THR A 157 -19.25 -16.54 13.46
C THR A 157 -20.26 -15.91 12.51
N ILE A 158 -19.81 -15.60 11.30
CA ILE A 158 -20.62 -14.95 10.27
C ILE A 158 -20.55 -15.76 8.99
N VAL A 159 -21.68 -15.92 8.32
CA VAL A 159 -21.76 -16.58 7.01
C VAL A 159 -22.09 -15.59 5.92
N GLY A 160 -21.55 -15.83 4.72
CA GLY A 160 -21.91 -15.08 3.53
C GLY A 160 -21.76 -15.88 2.25
N ASN A 161 -22.19 -15.30 1.13
CA ASN A 161 -22.13 -15.97 -0.17
C ASN A 161 -20.73 -15.86 -0.79
N VAL A 162 -20.00 -14.78 -0.47
CA VAL A 162 -18.63 -14.52 -0.91
C VAL A 162 -17.80 -13.92 0.22
N LEU A 163 -16.49 -14.19 0.24
CA LEU A 163 -15.51 -13.55 1.11
C LEU A 163 -14.42 -12.86 0.30
N VAL A 164 -14.10 -11.62 0.65
CA VAL A 164 -13.05 -10.84 0.00
C VAL A 164 -11.99 -10.47 1.04
N GLY A 165 -10.77 -10.95 0.84
CA GLY A 165 -9.62 -10.62 1.67
C GLY A 165 -8.94 -9.34 1.25
N ALA A 166 -9.08 -8.30 2.06
CA ALA A 166 -8.34 -7.04 1.97
C ALA A 166 -7.46 -6.84 3.23
N ASP A 167 -7.01 -7.95 3.83
CA ASP A 167 -6.37 -8.03 5.15
C ASP A 167 -4.83 -7.84 5.12
N GLY A 168 -4.32 -7.40 3.98
CA GLY A 168 -2.97 -6.86 3.82
C GLY A 168 -1.88 -7.92 3.62
N PRO A 169 -0.60 -7.53 3.76
CA PRO A 169 0.52 -8.36 3.33
C PRO A 169 0.70 -9.63 4.16
N THR A 170 0.08 -9.75 5.34
CA THR A 170 0.14 -10.97 6.18
C THR A 170 -1.19 -11.72 6.20
N SER A 171 -1.95 -11.62 5.10
CA SER A 171 -3.30 -12.16 4.94
C SER A 171 -3.43 -13.58 5.49
N ILE A 172 -4.41 -13.78 6.37
CA ILE A 172 -4.77 -15.12 6.84
C ILE A 172 -5.53 -15.87 5.75
N ILE A 173 -6.35 -15.16 4.98
CA ILE A 173 -7.16 -15.73 3.89
C ILE A 173 -6.23 -16.31 2.81
N ARG A 174 -5.15 -15.60 2.47
CA ARG A 174 -4.14 -16.13 1.54
C ARG A 174 -3.56 -17.47 1.99
N LYS A 175 -3.40 -17.71 3.30
CA LYS A 175 -2.92 -19.01 3.81
C LYS A 175 -3.89 -20.15 3.53
N PHE A 176 -5.19 -19.87 3.52
CA PHE A 176 -6.21 -20.86 3.20
C PHE A 176 -6.33 -21.13 1.69
N LEU A 177 -6.22 -20.09 0.86
CA LEU A 177 -6.36 -20.24 -0.60
C LEU A 177 -5.07 -20.77 -1.25
N ALA A 178 -3.90 -20.45 -0.68
CA ALA A 178 -2.59 -20.77 -1.23
C ALA A 178 -1.67 -21.46 -0.18
N PRO A 179 -2.09 -22.57 0.45
CA PRO A 179 -1.41 -23.15 1.62
C PRO A 179 0.04 -23.59 1.38
N THR A 180 0.44 -23.81 0.13
CA THR A 180 1.80 -24.19 -0.26
C THR A 180 2.64 -23.03 -0.79
N THR A 181 2.04 -21.87 -1.05
CA THR A 181 2.71 -20.74 -1.70
C THR A 181 2.46 -19.40 -1.02
N TYR A 182 1.71 -19.31 0.08
CA TYR A 182 1.32 -18.05 0.75
C TYR A 182 2.47 -17.23 1.35
N GLU A 183 3.64 -17.85 1.53
CA GLU A 183 4.78 -17.25 2.21
C GLU A 183 5.33 -16.06 1.44
N LEU A 184 5.61 -14.98 2.16
CA LEU A 184 6.20 -13.79 1.57
C LEU A 184 7.66 -14.06 1.23
N HIS A 185 8.06 -13.72 0.01
CA HIS A 185 9.44 -13.78 -0.42
C HIS A 185 10.17 -12.51 0.04
N ARG A 186 11.27 -12.68 0.78
CA ARG A 186 12.10 -11.58 1.26
C ARG A 186 13.17 -11.23 0.25
N LEU A 187 13.23 -9.97 -0.17
CA LEU A 187 14.29 -9.51 -1.05
C LEU A 187 15.60 -9.35 -0.26
N PRO A 188 16.77 -9.56 -0.91
CA PRO A 188 18.09 -9.33 -0.31
C PRO A 188 18.41 -7.82 -0.27
N ILE A 189 17.50 -7.02 0.30
CA ILE A 189 17.63 -5.58 0.42
C ILE A 189 17.38 -5.20 1.87
N ASN A 190 18.36 -4.54 2.46
CA ASN A 190 18.25 -3.93 3.78
C ASN A 190 17.64 -2.54 3.65
N ALA A 191 16.77 -2.17 4.59
CA ALA A 191 16.12 -0.87 4.58
C ALA A 191 15.85 -0.37 6.01
N VAL A 192 16.11 0.92 6.22
CA VAL A 192 15.76 1.64 7.45
C VAL A 192 15.09 2.96 7.10
N GLY A 193 14.08 3.36 7.87
CA GLY A 193 13.36 4.60 7.65
C GLY A 193 12.95 5.28 8.95
N CYS A 194 12.84 6.61 8.90
CA CYS A 194 12.34 7.39 10.02
C CYS A 194 11.47 8.56 9.53
N ALA A 195 10.64 9.06 10.44
CA ALA A 195 9.98 10.35 10.27
C ALA A 195 10.88 11.43 10.86
N MET A 196 11.04 12.53 10.15
CA MET A 196 11.84 13.67 10.59
C MET A 196 10.98 14.93 10.72
N THR A 197 11.31 15.71 11.73
CA THR A 197 10.76 17.05 11.94
C THR A 197 11.64 18.02 11.18
N MET A 198 11.05 18.85 10.32
CA MET A 198 11.78 19.77 9.45
C MET A 198 11.31 21.21 9.68
N SER A 199 12.26 22.15 9.61
CA SER A 199 11.97 23.58 9.49
C SER A 199 11.47 23.91 8.08
N GLU A 200 10.83 25.07 7.95
CA GLU A 200 10.38 25.60 6.66
C GLU A 200 11.57 25.79 5.69
N GLU A 201 12.72 26.27 6.17
CA GLU A 201 13.94 26.42 5.36
C GLU A 201 14.45 25.07 4.81
N GLN A 202 14.37 24.00 5.60
CA GLN A 202 14.78 22.67 5.16
C GLN A 202 13.84 22.11 4.09
N VAL A 203 12.53 22.32 4.21
CA VAL A 203 11.56 21.87 3.20
C VAL A 203 11.64 22.72 1.93
N ASN A 204 11.78 24.05 2.06
CA ASN A 204 11.89 24.95 0.91
C ASN A 204 13.11 24.64 0.04
N TYR A 205 14.23 24.20 0.64
CA TYR A 205 15.36 23.70 -0.13
C TYR A 205 14.95 22.64 -1.17
N PHE A 206 14.21 21.60 -0.74
CA PHE A 206 13.76 20.54 -1.66
C PHE A 206 12.72 21.02 -2.64
N LYS A 207 11.77 21.83 -2.19
CA LYS A 207 10.77 22.45 -3.06
C LYS A 207 11.41 23.23 -4.22
N ASP A 208 12.46 23.99 -3.93
CA ASP A 208 13.06 24.92 -4.89
C ASP A 208 14.10 24.25 -5.81
N HIS A 209 14.73 23.15 -5.36
CA HIS A 209 15.83 22.50 -6.09
C HIS A 209 15.52 21.10 -6.63
N VAL A 210 14.47 20.43 -6.12
CA VAL A 210 14.16 19.03 -6.44
C VAL A 210 12.66 18.86 -6.74
N ASP A 211 11.83 18.77 -5.69
CA ASP A 211 10.39 18.57 -5.78
C ASP A 211 9.73 18.95 -4.44
N PRO A 212 8.55 19.61 -4.44
CA PRO A 212 7.84 19.98 -3.22
C PRO A 212 7.29 18.82 -2.39
N LEU A 213 7.18 17.61 -2.95
CA LEU A 213 6.49 16.48 -2.33
C LEU A 213 7.42 15.30 -2.06
N TYR A 214 8.17 14.84 -3.07
CA TYR A 214 9.06 13.68 -2.90
C TYR A 214 10.05 13.50 -4.04
N PHE A 215 11.15 12.82 -3.73
CA PHE A 215 12.14 12.39 -4.71
C PHE A 215 12.74 11.04 -4.34
N MET A 216 13.37 10.43 -5.32
CA MET A 216 14.15 9.20 -5.19
C MET A 216 15.60 9.49 -5.58
N GLY A 217 16.52 8.59 -5.27
CA GLY A 217 17.90 8.75 -5.70
C GLY A 217 18.78 7.60 -5.26
N THR A 218 20.00 7.59 -5.79
CA THR A 218 21.01 6.58 -5.44
C THR A 218 22.36 7.27 -5.30
N HIS A 219 23.11 6.91 -4.27
CA HIS A 219 24.46 7.39 -4.08
C HIS A 219 25.44 6.63 -5.00
N PRO A 220 26.23 7.33 -5.85
CA PRO A 220 27.02 6.69 -6.90
C PRO A 220 28.14 5.77 -6.40
N GLU A 221 28.67 6.00 -5.20
CA GLU A 221 29.78 5.18 -4.67
C GLU A 221 29.33 4.02 -3.79
N THR A 222 28.13 4.10 -3.20
CA THR A 222 27.67 3.15 -2.18
C THR A 222 26.45 2.36 -2.61
N ASP A 223 25.86 2.71 -3.77
CA ASP A 223 24.61 2.16 -4.27
C ASP A 223 23.46 2.21 -3.26
N THR A 224 23.59 3.09 -2.26
CA THR A 224 22.54 3.30 -1.26
C THR A 224 21.45 4.14 -1.90
N PHE A 225 20.25 3.58 -1.91
CA PHE A 225 19.04 4.22 -2.39
C PHE A 225 18.48 5.14 -1.29
N ILE A 226 17.91 6.28 -1.70
CA ILE A 226 17.15 7.19 -0.85
C ILE A 226 15.76 7.43 -1.44
N PHE A 227 14.76 7.49 -0.57
CA PHE A 227 13.50 8.16 -0.85
C PHE A 227 13.25 9.16 0.26
N TRP A 228 13.01 10.40 -0.14
CA TRP A 228 12.56 11.46 0.74
C TRP A 228 11.15 11.87 0.32
N SER A 229 10.27 12.08 1.28
CA SER A 229 8.94 12.60 0.99
C SER A 229 8.38 13.41 2.14
N LEU A 230 7.66 14.47 1.80
CA LEU A 230 6.82 15.17 2.76
C LEU A 230 5.69 14.25 3.25
N LEU A 231 5.44 14.29 4.56
CA LEU A 231 4.38 13.56 5.24
C LEU A 231 3.24 14.47 5.67
N ASP A 232 3.56 15.68 6.12
CA ASP A 232 2.57 16.63 6.57
C ASP A 232 3.08 18.07 6.46
N THR A 233 2.16 18.98 6.13
CA THR A 233 2.39 20.42 6.06
C THR A 233 1.70 21.09 7.25
N PRO A 234 2.38 21.96 8.00
CA PRO A 234 1.79 22.63 9.15
C PRO A 234 0.58 23.47 8.74
N THR A 235 -0.49 23.39 9.52
CA THR A 235 -1.72 24.16 9.33
C THR A 235 -1.66 25.58 9.91
N SER A 236 -0.58 25.91 10.63
CA SER A 236 -0.36 27.21 11.24
C SER A 236 1.12 27.60 11.24
N PRO A 237 1.45 28.89 11.11
CA PRO A 237 2.84 29.36 11.12
C PRO A 237 3.61 28.93 12.37
N GLY A 238 4.89 28.57 12.19
CA GLY A 238 5.79 28.19 13.30
C GLY A 238 5.65 26.75 13.79
N LYS A 239 4.73 25.95 13.25
CA LYS A 239 4.72 24.50 13.44
C LYS A 239 5.68 23.83 12.46
N PRO A 240 6.39 22.76 12.87
CA PRO A 240 7.33 22.11 11.98
C PRO A 240 6.62 21.27 10.91
N TYR A 241 7.28 21.12 9.79
CA TYR A 241 6.92 20.15 8.77
C TYR A 241 7.31 18.74 9.21
N ARG A 242 6.66 17.73 8.63
CA ARG A 242 7.06 16.35 8.81
C ARG A 242 7.41 15.76 7.46
N ALA A 243 8.55 15.07 7.38
CA ALA A 243 8.94 14.29 6.23
C ALA A 243 9.30 12.86 6.65
N GLN A 244 9.41 12.00 5.67
CA GLN A 244 9.97 10.66 5.78
C GLN A 244 11.23 10.58 4.96
N VAL A 245 12.20 9.84 5.50
CA VAL A 245 13.35 9.39 4.74
C VAL A 245 13.52 7.92 4.99
N TYR A 246 13.72 7.16 3.92
CA TYR A 246 14.22 5.81 4.02
C TYR A 246 15.47 5.65 3.17
N PHE A 247 16.41 4.88 3.71
CA PHE A 247 17.61 4.44 3.04
C PHE A 247 17.55 2.93 2.87
N SER A 248 17.96 2.44 1.71
CA SER A 248 18.06 1.02 1.43
C SER A 248 19.31 0.67 0.63
N TRP A 249 19.81 -0.56 0.78
CA TRP A 249 21.01 -1.07 0.11
C TRP A 249 20.90 -2.59 -0.04
N MET A 250 21.60 -3.14 -1.04
CA MET A 250 21.70 -4.59 -1.20
C MET A 250 22.34 -5.20 0.05
N ALA A 251 21.70 -6.25 0.58
CA ALA A 251 22.21 -6.95 1.74
C ALA A 251 23.52 -7.67 1.40
N SER A 252 24.47 -7.65 2.34
CA SER A 252 25.74 -8.36 2.24
C SER A 252 26.09 -9.01 3.57
N ASP A 253 27.04 -9.95 3.57
CA ASP A 253 27.53 -10.60 4.79
C ASP A 253 28.10 -9.59 5.81
N ALA A 254 28.58 -8.44 5.34
CA ALA A 254 29.05 -7.33 6.19
C ALA A 254 27.93 -6.67 7.01
N ASP A 255 26.65 -6.91 6.68
CA ASP A 255 25.50 -6.34 7.40
C ASP A 255 25.03 -7.21 8.59
N GLU A 256 25.60 -8.39 8.82
CA GLU A 256 25.17 -9.30 9.92
C GLU A 256 25.22 -8.62 11.30
N ASP A 257 26.29 -7.86 11.54
CA ASP A 257 26.48 -7.10 12.77
C ASP A 257 25.83 -5.72 12.74
N LEU A 258 25.49 -5.21 11.54
CA LEU A 258 24.95 -3.86 11.37
C LEU A 258 23.61 -3.68 12.07
N PHE A 259 22.82 -4.74 12.26
CA PHE A 259 21.55 -4.65 12.99
C PHE A 259 21.66 -5.00 14.48
N LYS A 260 22.87 -5.23 14.99
CA LYS A 260 23.14 -5.38 16.43
C LYS A 260 23.34 -4.03 17.13
N GLN A 261 23.68 -2.98 16.39
CA GLN A 261 23.75 -1.59 16.86
C GLN A 261 22.36 -0.93 16.88
N PRO A 262 22.19 0.20 17.60
CA PRO A 262 20.99 1.02 17.53
C PRO A 262 20.63 1.40 16.08
N LEU A 263 19.34 1.28 15.71
CA LEU A 263 18.90 1.56 14.34
C LEU A 263 19.14 3.01 13.92
N LEU A 264 19.16 3.96 14.87
CA LEU A 264 19.53 5.35 14.59
C LEU A 264 20.97 5.48 14.10
N ASP A 265 21.91 4.70 14.66
CA ASP A 265 23.30 4.72 14.22
C ASP A 265 23.44 4.13 12.81
N VAL A 266 22.71 3.06 12.51
CA VAL A 266 22.63 2.50 11.14
C VAL A 266 22.11 3.55 10.16
N PHE A 267 21.02 4.23 10.53
CA PHE A 267 20.40 5.26 9.72
C PHE A 267 21.37 6.43 9.46
N LYS A 268 22.04 6.92 10.51
CA LYS A 268 23.05 7.98 10.39
C LYS A 268 24.23 7.55 9.52
N GLN A 269 24.74 6.34 9.71
CA GLN A 269 25.83 5.79 8.90
C GLN A 269 25.48 5.72 7.41
N LYS A 270 24.27 5.30 7.06
CA LYS A 270 23.82 5.17 5.67
C LYS A 270 23.43 6.51 5.05
N GLY A 271 22.96 7.48 5.85
CA GLY A 271 22.59 8.81 5.38
C GLY A 271 23.75 9.80 5.22
N ARG A 272 24.82 9.67 6.02
CA ARG A 272 25.98 10.60 5.98
C ARG A 272 26.68 10.76 4.62
N PRO A 273 26.85 9.70 3.81
CA PRO A 273 27.48 9.84 2.49
C PRO A 273 26.73 10.79 1.55
N PHE A 274 25.42 10.97 1.74
CA PHE A 274 24.62 11.82 0.87
C PHE A 274 25.06 13.30 0.89
N PHE A 275 24.55 14.05 -0.08
CA PHE A 275 24.82 15.48 -0.29
C PHE A 275 24.68 16.30 1.00
N PRO A 276 25.44 17.41 1.16
CA PRO A 276 25.60 18.11 2.43
C PRO A 276 24.30 18.40 3.17
N ARG A 277 23.27 18.90 2.47
CA ARG A 277 21.98 19.20 3.09
C ARG A 277 21.27 17.97 3.68
N MET A 278 21.38 16.80 3.04
CA MET A 278 20.84 15.55 3.60
C MET A 278 21.66 15.08 4.80
N ARG A 279 22.99 15.15 4.71
CA ARG A 279 23.91 14.80 5.81
C ARG A 279 23.61 15.62 7.06
N ASP A 280 23.48 16.93 6.93
CA ASP A 280 23.20 17.84 8.05
C ASP A 280 21.86 17.50 8.72
N MET A 281 20.83 17.17 7.94
CA MET A 281 19.53 16.72 8.48
C MET A 281 19.64 15.39 9.22
N VAL A 282 20.40 14.44 8.68
CA VAL A 282 20.62 13.14 9.30
C VAL A 282 21.41 13.27 10.61
N ASP A 283 22.46 14.08 10.63
CA ASP A 283 23.28 14.30 11.82
C ASP A 283 22.54 15.07 12.93
N SER A 284 21.63 15.98 12.56
CA SER A 284 20.80 16.73 13.51
C SER A 284 19.60 15.96 14.08
N LEU A 285 19.38 14.71 13.66
CA LEU A 285 18.33 13.88 14.24
C LEU A 285 18.56 13.67 15.75
N PRO A 286 17.55 13.95 16.60
CA PRO A 286 17.60 13.69 18.04
C PRO A 286 17.91 12.23 18.37
N ASP A 287 18.56 12.00 19.51
CA ASP A 287 18.95 10.64 19.95
C ASP A 287 17.75 9.73 20.25
N ASP A 288 16.57 10.30 20.52
CA ASP A 288 15.31 9.58 20.73
C ASP A 288 14.51 9.35 19.42
N THR A 289 15.10 9.66 18.26
CA THR A 289 14.47 9.41 16.96
C THR A 289 14.18 7.93 16.75
N VAL A 290 12.90 7.61 16.56
CA VAL A 290 12.47 6.25 16.26
C VAL A 290 12.77 5.89 14.80
N VAL A 291 13.72 4.99 14.60
CA VAL A 291 14.04 4.39 13.30
C VAL A 291 13.42 3.00 13.20
N THR A 292 12.80 2.71 12.05
CA THR A 292 12.19 1.42 11.75
C THR A 292 13.03 0.65 10.74
N LYS A 293 13.30 -0.63 11.01
CA LYS A 293 13.78 -1.56 9.99
C LYS A 293 12.60 -1.96 9.11
N VAL A 294 12.71 -1.71 7.81
CA VAL A 294 11.65 -2.03 6.85
C VAL A 294 11.94 -3.39 6.23
N ASN A 295 10.97 -4.31 6.33
CA ASN A 295 11.08 -5.62 5.69
C ASN A 295 10.56 -5.50 4.25
N LEU A 296 11.47 -5.67 3.29
CA LEU A 296 11.12 -5.65 1.87
C LEU A 296 10.79 -7.06 1.43
N VAL A 297 9.50 -7.28 1.28
CA VAL A 297 8.91 -8.56 0.99
C VAL A 297 7.91 -8.41 -0.14
N ASP A 298 7.78 -9.45 -0.93
CA ASP A 298 6.78 -9.52 -1.98
C ASP A 298 6.10 -10.88 -2.02
N TRP A 299 5.00 -10.91 -2.76
CA TRP A 299 4.25 -12.12 -3.07
C TRP A 299 3.68 -11.95 -4.47
N PRO A 300 4.33 -12.52 -5.51
CA PRO A 300 3.79 -12.45 -6.85
C PRO A 300 2.42 -13.14 -6.82
N SER A 301 1.42 -12.55 -7.47
CA SER A 301 0.08 -13.13 -7.58
C SER A 301 0.14 -14.48 -8.29
N VAL A 302 0.39 -15.55 -7.54
CA VAL A 302 0.45 -16.94 -8.00
C VAL A 302 -0.96 -17.51 -8.14
N GLU A 303 -1.10 -18.70 -8.71
CA GLU A 303 -2.38 -19.41 -8.69
C GLU A 303 -2.77 -19.80 -7.25
N TRP A 304 -4.06 -19.66 -6.91
CA TRP A 304 -4.64 -20.11 -5.64
C TRP A 304 -6.01 -20.73 -5.87
N ASP A 305 -6.43 -21.61 -4.97
CA ASP A 305 -7.78 -22.19 -4.99
C ASP A 305 -8.76 -21.19 -4.37
N ASN A 306 -9.50 -20.47 -5.21
CA ASN A 306 -10.51 -19.49 -4.82
C ASN A 306 -11.85 -20.12 -4.37
N TRP A 307 -11.87 -21.44 -4.19
CA TRP A 307 -13.03 -22.23 -3.77
C TRP A 307 -14.23 -22.04 -4.70
N ASN A 308 -13.98 -22.17 -6.00
CA ASN A 308 -14.94 -21.96 -7.09
C ASN A 308 -15.57 -20.55 -7.04
N GLY A 309 -14.80 -19.52 -6.72
CA GLY A 309 -15.25 -18.13 -6.68
C GLY A 309 -16.02 -17.71 -5.43
N THR A 310 -15.99 -18.50 -4.35
CA THR A 310 -16.59 -18.11 -3.06
C THR A 310 -15.65 -17.30 -2.18
N CYS A 311 -14.35 -17.26 -2.51
CA CYS A 311 -13.36 -16.50 -1.75
C CYS A 311 -12.31 -15.89 -2.69
N THR A 312 -11.94 -14.63 -2.50
CA THR A 312 -10.88 -13.96 -3.28
C THR A 312 -10.07 -12.99 -2.44
N LEU A 313 -9.06 -12.35 -3.03
CA LEU A 313 -8.11 -11.43 -2.41
C LEU A 313 -8.00 -10.15 -3.23
N ILE A 314 -7.77 -9.00 -2.57
CA ILE A 314 -7.44 -7.72 -3.20
C ILE A 314 -6.23 -7.04 -2.51
N GLY A 315 -5.58 -6.12 -3.21
CA GLY A 315 -4.46 -5.32 -2.67
C GLY A 315 -3.30 -6.17 -2.18
N ASP A 316 -2.60 -5.73 -1.12
CA ASP A 316 -1.45 -6.46 -0.57
C ASP A 316 -1.76 -7.91 -0.11
N ALA A 317 -3.04 -8.25 0.07
CA ALA A 317 -3.43 -9.64 0.33
C ALA A 317 -3.22 -10.52 -0.92
N ALA A 318 -3.47 -9.98 -2.11
CA ALA A 318 -3.33 -10.64 -3.41
C ALA A 318 -1.96 -10.43 -4.08
N HIS A 319 -1.28 -9.32 -3.82
CA HIS A 319 -0.06 -8.96 -4.57
C HIS A 319 0.86 -8.00 -3.81
N CYS A 320 1.18 -8.35 -2.57
CA CYS A 320 2.19 -7.62 -1.80
C CYS A 320 3.45 -7.38 -2.64
N MET A 321 3.88 -6.12 -2.75
CA MET A 321 5.03 -5.72 -3.55
C MET A 321 5.91 -4.71 -2.82
N VAL A 322 7.17 -4.63 -3.24
CA VAL A 322 8.11 -3.65 -2.73
C VAL A 322 7.85 -2.25 -3.29
N ILE A 323 8.28 -1.23 -2.55
CA ILE A 323 7.84 0.16 -2.74
C ILE A 323 8.50 0.91 -3.91
N TYR A 324 9.46 0.31 -4.62
CA TYR A 324 10.34 1.01 -5.55
C TYR A 324 9.67 1.58 -6.80
N ARG A 325 8.43 1.18 -7.12
CA ARG A 325 7.61 1.83 -8.14
C ARG A 325 6.46 2.68 -7.56
N GLY A 326 6.23 2.60 -6.25
CA GLY A 326 5.11 3.31 -5.60
C GLY A 326 3.72 2.84 -6.08
N GLU A 327 3.59 1.61 -6.56
CA GLU A 327 2.41 1.13 -7.29
C GLU A 327 1.41 0.34 -6.44
N GLY A 328 1.80 -0.24 -5.30
CA GLY A 328 0.96 -1.21 -4.58
C GLY A 328 -0.46 -0.72 -4.25
N VAL A 329 -0.59 0.51 -3.73
CA VAL A 329 -1.92 1.09 -3.46
C VAL A 329 -2.73 1.37 -4.73
N ASN A 330 -2.06 1.71 -5.83
CA ASN A 330 -2.71 2.00 -7.11
C ASN A 330 -3.32 0.69 -7.62
N HIS A 331 -2.56 -0.41 -7.61
CA HIS A 331 -3.10 -1.73 -7.93
C HIS A 331 -4.25 -2.13 -7.01
N ALA A 332 -4.15 -1.86 -5.70
CA ALA A 332 -5.22 -2.15 -4.76
C ALA A 332 -6.51 -1.36 -5.03
N ILE A 333 -6.41 -0.11 -5.51
CA ILE A 333 -7.56 0.70 -5.95
C ILE A 333 -8.18 0.09 -7.20
N VAL A 334 -7.37 -0.28 -8.20
CA VAL A 334 -7.85 -0.94 -9.42
C VAL A 334 -8.59 -2.23 -9.09
N ASP A 335 -8.05 -3.05 -8.19
CA ASP A 335 -8.71 -4.27 -7.75
C ASP A 335 -10.09 -3.99 -7.14
N ALA A 336 -10.15 -3.02 -6.23
CA ALA A 336 -11.36 -2.65 -5.54
C ALA A 336 -12.45 -2.16 -6.50
N CYS A 337 -12.07 -1.34 -7.50
CA CYS A 337 -12.99 -0.86 -8.52
C CYS A 337 -13.45 -1.99 -9.45
N GLN A 338 -12.53 -2.80 -9.99
CA GLN A 338 -12.85 -3.92 -10.88
C GLN A 338 -13.76 -4.94 -10.21
N LEU A 339 -13.45 -5.31 -8.96
CA LEU A 339 -14.27 -6.25 -8.21
C LEU A 339 -15.65 -5.66 -7.86
N ALA A 340 -15.74 -4.35 -7.59
CA ALA A 340 -17.03 -3.70 -7.36
C ALA A 340 -17.93 -3.78 -8.60
N ASP A 341 -17.37 -3.62 -9.79
CA ASP A 341 -18.11 -3.70 -11.06
C ASP A 341 -18.60 -5.12 -11.37
N THR A 342 -17.78 -6.14 -11.13
CA THR A 342 -18.20 -7.54 -11.34
C THR A 342 -19.23 -7.96 -10.28
N ILE A 343 -19.06 -7.57 -9.01
CA ILE A 343 -20.05 -7.79 -7.96
C ILE A 343 -21.37 -7.08 -8.28
N LYS A 344 -21.31 -5.85 -8.81
CA LYS A 344 -22.50 -5.14 -9.29
C LYS A 344 -23.21 -5.94 -10.37
N SER A 345 -22.48 -6.46 -11.36
CA SER A 345 -23.08 -7.30 -12.42
C SER A 345 -23.77 -8.55 -11.85
N ALA A 346 -23.21 -9.15 -10.81
CA ALA A 346 -23.86 -10.25 -10.10
C ALA A 346 -25.12 -9.79 -9.33
N ALA A 347 -25.07 -8.65 -8.65
CA ALA A 347 -26.21 -8.08 -7.92
C ALA A 347 -27.38 -7.69 -8.84
N ASP A 348 -27.08 -7.24 -10.06
CA ASP A 348 -28.07 -6.95 -11.10
C ASP A 348 -28.61 -8.23 -11.78
N GLY A 349 -28.08 -9.40 -11.42
CA GLY A 349 -28.52 -10.71 -11.94
C GLY A 349 -27.97 -11.05 -13.33
N HIS A 350 -26.93 -10.36 -13.79
CA HIS A 350 -26.31 -10.63 -15.11
C HIS A 350 -25.38 -11.86 -15.09
N ILE A 351 -24.68 -12.08 -13.98
CA ILE A 351 -23.77 -13.21 -13.77
C ILE A 351 -23.95 -13.76 -12.34
N SER A 352 -23.38 -14.94 -12.05
CA SER A 352 -23.33 -15.43 -10.66
C SER A 352 -22.24 -14.70 -9.86
N ILE A 353 -22.35 -14.66 -8.53
CA ILE A 353 -21.29 -14.09 -7.67
C ILE A 353 -19.94 -14.83 -7.84
N ASN A 354 -20.00 -16.14 -8.08
CA ASN A 354 -18.84 -16.96 -8.33
C ASN A 354 -18.15 -16.60 -9.66
N ASP A 355 -18.94 -16.30 -10.70
CA ASP A 355 -18.41 -15.86 -12.00
C ASP A 355 -17.87 -14.43 -11.91
N ALA A 356 -18.50 -13.55 -11.14
CA ALA A 356 -17.97 -12.20 -10.87
C ALA A 356 -16.57 -12.24 -10.25
N VAL A 357 -16.32 -13.17 -9.31
CA VAL A 357 -14.99 -13.36 -8.72
C VAL A 357 -14.00 -13.91 -9.75
N LYS A 358 -14.42 -14.86 -10.60
CA LYS A 358 -13.55 -15.41 -11.65
C LYS A 358 -13.15 -14.35 -12.67
N GLU A 359 -14.11 -13.57 -13.17
CA GLU A 359 -13.86 -12.47 -14.12
C GLU A 359 -12.90 -11.42 -13.54
N TYR A 360 -13.06 -11.09 -12.25
CA TYR A 360 -12.13 -10.22 -11.54
C TYR A 360 -10.70 -10.81 -11.49
N GLU A 361 -10.57 -12.07 -11.06
CA GLU A 361 -9.26 -12.70 -10.91
C GLU A 361 -8.55 -12.90 -12.26
N GLU A 362 -9.28 -13.18 -13.34
CA GLU A 362 -8.72 -13.29 -14.71
C GLU A 362 -8.03 -12.00 -15.15
N GLN A 363 -8.57 -10.83 -14.79
CA GLN A 363 -7.96 -9.54 -15.09
C GLN A 363 -6.86 -9.17 -14.09
N MET A 364 -7.09 -9.41 -12.80
CA MET A 364 -6.18 -8.98 -11.75
C MET A 364 -4.88 -9.78 -11.75
N ARG A 365 -4.93 -11.11 -11.86
CA ARG A 365 -3.74 -11.98 -11.73
C ARG A 365 -2.57 -11.59 -12.65
N PRO A 366 -2.73 -11.43 -13.98
CA PRO A 366 -1.61 -11.09 -14.86
C PRO A 366 -1.04 -9.70 -14.55
N ARG A 367 -1.91 -8.69 -14.40
CA ARG A 367 -1.54 -7.32 -14.05
C ARG A 367 -0.78 -7.25 -12.72
N ALA A 368 -1.29 -7.94 -11.71
CA ALA A 368 -0.71 -7.95 -10.37
C ALA A 368 0.65 -8.65 -10.37
N ARG A 369 0.78 -9.80 -11.03
CA ARG A 369 2.06 -10.53 -11.15
C ARG A 369 3.14 -9.66 -11.80
N GLU A 370 2.83 -9.03 -12.93
CA GLU A 370 3.74 -8.12 -13.63
C GLU A 370 4.19 -6.96 -12.73
N ALA A 371 3.26 -6.36 -11.97
CA ALA A 371 3.59 -5.26 -11.08
C ALA A 371 4.49 -5.67 -9.90
N VAL A 372 4.27 -6.85 -9.31
CA VAL A 372 5.16 -7.38 -8.26
C VAL A 372 6.56 -7.61 -8.82
N GLU A 373 6.66 -8.28 -9.98
CA GLU A 373 7.94 -8.62 -10.60
C GLU A 373 8.71 -7.38 -11.05
N THR A 374 8.02 -6.41 -11.65
CA THR A 374 8.63 -5.15 -12.09
C THR A 374 9.04 -4.29 -10.89
N SER A 375 8.25 -4.28 -9.81
CA SER A 375 8.62 -3.60 -8.55
C SER A 375 9.85 -4.23 -7.90
N ARG A 376 9.98 -5.57 -7.96
CA ARG A 376 11.18 -6.29 -7.50
C ARG A 376 12.40 -5.89 -8.33
N GLN A 377 12.26 -5.88 -9.67
CA GLN A 377 13.34 -5.48 -10.57
C GLN A 377 13.75 -4.02 -10.32
N ALA A 378 12.78 -3.13 -10.13
CA ALA A 378 13.02 -1.74 -9.76
C ALA A 378 13.81 -1.63 -8.44
N GLY A 379 13.51 -2.49 -7.47
CA GLY A 379 14.31 -2.64 -6.26
C GLY A 379 15.75 -3.00 -6.55
N HIS A 380 16.04 -3.96 -7.43
CA HIS A 380 17.41 -4.29 -7.79
C HIS A 380 18.13 -3.17 -8.56
N ASP A 381 17.44 -2.52 -9.49
CA ASP A 381 18.03 -1.46 -10.30
C ASP A 381 18.28 -0.18 -9.47
N GLY A 382 17.43 0.11 -8.48
CA GLY A 382 17.53 1.30 -7.64
C GLY A 382 18.75 1.28 -6.72
N HIS A 383 19.33 0.10 -6.49
CA HIS A 383 20.59 -0.08 -5.77
C HIS A 383 21.75 -0.38 -6.74
N CYS A 384 21.70 0.20 -7.95
CA CYS A 384 22.82 0.19 -8.88
C CYS A 384 22.82 1.49 -9.67
N TYR A 385 23.58 2.47 -9.20
CA TYR A 385 23.63 3.81 -9.78
C TYR A 385 23.98 3.75 -11.28
N ALA A 386 24.93 2.89 -11.67
CA ALA A 386 25.34 2.74 -13.07
C ALA A 386 24.21 2.30 -14.00
N LYS A 387 23.26 1.47 -13.52
CA LYS A 387 22.09 1.05 -14.31
C LYS A 387 21.08 2.18 -14.46
N VAL A 388 20.87 2.93 -13.39
CA VAL A 388 19.96 4.07 -13.43
C VAL A 388 20.52 5.13 -14.38
N ASP A 389 21.76 5.56 -14.17
CA ASP A 389 22.43 6.63 -14.91
C ASP A 389 22.58 6.34 -16.42
N LYS A 390 22.97 5.12 -16.80
CA LYS A 390 23.33 4.82 -18.20
C LYS A 390 22.20 4.24 -19.05
N GLU A 391 21.29 3.51 -18.44
CA GLU A 391 20.27 2.75 -19.19
C GLU A 391 18.85 3.33 -19.01
N GLY A 392 18.68 4.29 -18.10
CA GLY A 392 17.35 4.82 -17.78
C GLY A 392 16.40 3.69 -17.43
N SER A 393 16.73 2.92 -16.37
CA SER A 393 16.04 1.65 -16.03
C SER A 393 14.54 1.74 -16.26
N PHE A 394 14.04 1.04 -17.27
CA PHE A 394 12.62 1.02 -17.63
C PHE A 394 11.72 0.61 -16.45
N ALA A 395 12.21 -0.28 -15.59
CA ALA A 395 11.51 -0.71 -14.39
C ALA A 395 11.41 0.39 -13.32
N LEU A 396 12.25 1.44 -13.37
CA LEU A 396 12.19 2.59 -12.45
C LEU A 396 11.62 3.84 -13.10
N LEU A 397 11.90 4.07 -14.38
CA LEU A 397 11.76 5.35 -15.08
C LEU A 397 10.90 5.24 -16.35
N GLY A 398 10.34 4.07 -16.66
CA GLY A 398 9.68 3.77 -17.94
C GLY A 398 8.18 3.51 -17.87
N GLU A 399 7.52 3.87 -18.97
CA GLU A 399 6.09 3.97 -19.24
C GLU A 399 5.36 2.62 -19.25
N LYS A 400 4.48 2.40 -18.27
CA LYS A 400 3.14 1.85 -18.52
C LYS A 400 2.29 2.12 -17.28
N PRO A 401 1.49 3.20 -17.31
CA PRO A 401 0.36 3.29 -16.41
C PRO A 401 -0.54 2.07 -16.66
N VAL A 402 -0.95 1.41 -15.57
CA VAL A 402 -1.99 0.38 -15.56
C VAL A 402 -3.27 0.85 -16.22
#